data_AF-A0A7D9J3I3-F1
#
_entry.id   AF-A0A7D9J3I3-F1
#
_cell.length_a   1.000
_cell.length_b   1.000
_cell.length_c   1.000
_cell.angle_alpha   90.00
_cell.angle_beta   90.00
_cell.angle_gamma   90.00
#
_symmetry.space_group_name_H-M   'P 1'
#
loop_
_entity.id
_entity.type
_entity.pdbx_description
1 polymer ?
#
loop_
_entity_poly.entity_id
_entity_poly.type
_entity_poly.pdbx_seq_one_letter_code
_entity_poly.pdbx_strand_id
1 'polypeptide(L)'
;MAKWKLYPVIIKKSVANKLRKLKPNKAPGPSDANVKILKIFTEYFAIPLTNIFNKSFKVTPHDEIMDAQYGGQSGSSAVLVLIYLVHKWHMVLDTPGFVIRILFLDFRKVYDPIDGKLL
;
A
#
# COMPACT_ATOMS: atom_id res chain seq x y z
N MET A 1 23.65 -3.49 -3.23
CA MET A 1 22.69 -3.83 -4.32
C MET A 1 21.31 -3.92 -3.69
N ALA A 2 20.41 -2.97 -4.01
CA ALA A 2 19.05 -2.98 -3.48
C ALA A 2 18.30 -4.22 -4.02
N LYS A 3 17.71 -5.02 -3.14
CA LYS A 3 16.81 -6.11 -3.52
C LYS A 3 15.42 -5.52 -3.72
N TRP A 4 15.05 -5.31 -4.98
CA TRP A 4 13.78 -4.75 -5.39
C TRP A 4 12.61 -5.69 -5.04
N LYS A 5 11.45 -5.12 -4.66
CA LYS A 5 10.27 -5.88 -4.23
C LYS A 5 9.20 -5.84 -5.31
N LEU A 6 9.19 -6.85 -6.18
CA LEU A 6 8.11 -7.06 -7.15
C LEU A 6 6.77 -7.23 -6.42
N TYR A 7 5.66 -6.77 -7.03
CA TYR A 7 4.34 -7.08 -6.50
C TYR A 7 4.17 -8.60 -6.39
N PRO A 8 3.72 -9.13 -5.23
CA PRO A 8 3.67 -10.55 -5.02
C PRO A 8 2.56 -11.18 -5.86
N VAL A 9 2.84 -12.34 -6.45
CA VAL A 9 1.80 -13.19 -7.03
C VAL A 9 0.86 -13.64 -5.91
N ILE A 10 -0.42 -13.32 -6.05
CA ILE A 10 -1.44 -13.63 -5.05
C ILE A 10 -1.99 -15.02 -5.30
N ILE A 11 -1.91 -15.88 -4.28
CA ILE A 11 -2.43 -17.25 -4.33
C ILE A 11 -3.84 -17.34 -3.74
N LYS A 12 -4.68 -18.26 -4.26
CA LYS A 12 -6.05 -18.52 -3.77
C LYS A 12 -6.10 -18.71 -2.25
N LYS A 13 -5.18 -19.51 -1.70
CA LYS A 13 -5.11 -19.79 -0.25
C LYS A 13 -4.93 -18.52 0.58
N SER A 14 -4.13 -17.57 0.09
CA SER A 14 -3.91 -16.27 0.76
C SER A 14 -5.18 -15.42 0.77
N VAL A 15 -5.89 -15.37 -0.37
CA VAL A 15 -7.18 -14.68 -0.49
C VAL A 15 -8.22 -15.31 0.43
N ALA A 16 -8.38 -16.63 0.41
CA ALA A 16 -9.33 -17.34 1.26
C ALA A 16 -9.06 -17.09 2.75
N ASN A 17 -7.78 -17.11 3.17
CA ASN A 17 -7.39 -16.81 4.53
C ASN A 17 -7.71 -15.35 4.93
N LYS A 18 -7.53 -14.39 4.02
CA LYS A 18 -7.88 -12.98 4.26
C LYS A 18 -9.39 -12.79 4.37
N LEU A 19 -10.19 -13.43 3.52
CA LEU A 19 -11.66 -13.39 3.56
C LEU A 19 -12.20 -13.91 4.91
N ARG A 20 -11.71 -15.05 5.39
CA ARG A 20 -12.09 -15.61 6.71
C ARG A 20 -11.76 -14.66 7.87
N LYS A 21 -10.66 -13.92 7.76
CA LYS A 21 -10.17 -12.96 8.77
C LYS A 21 -10.82 -11.57 8.70
N LEU A 22 -11.76 -11.32 7.77
CA LEU A 22 -12.46 -10.05 7.70
C LEU A 22 -13.16 -9.73 9.03
N LYS A 23 -13.13 -8.46 9.45
CA LYS A 23 -13.80 -8.04 10.69
C LYS A 23 -15.28 -7.79 10.39
N PRO A 24 -16.22 -8.49 11.05
CA PRO A 24 -17.65 -8.36 10.76
C PRO A 24 -18.21 -6.99 11.15
N ASN A 25 -17.54 -6.27 12.06
CA ASN A 25 -17.96 -4.96 12.55
C ASN A 25 -17.41 -3.80 11.70
N LYS A 26 -16.93 -4.08 10.49
CA LYS A 26 -16.54 -3.04 9.53
C LYS A 26 -17.75 -2.60 8.73
N ALA A 27 -17.80 -1.29 8.41
CA ALA A 27 -18.89 -0.72 7.65
C ALA A 27 -19.10 -1.51 6.34
N PRO A 28 -20.36 -1.91 6.03
CA PRO A 28 -20.67 -2.58 4.78
C PRO A 28 -20.50 -1.62 3.60
N GLY A 29 -20.35 -2.19 2.41
CA GLY A 29 -20.26 -1.41 1.17
C GLY A 29 -21.60 -0.81 0.75
N PRO A 30 -21.65 -0.10 -0.40
CA PRO A 30 -22.86 0.57 -0.91
C PRO A 30 -24.07 -0.37 -1.11
N SER A 31 -23.82 -1.67 -1.27
CA SER A 31 -24.84 -2.71 -1.43
C SER A 31 -25.32 -3.33 -0.11
N ASP A 32 -24.90 -2.78 1.04
CA ASP A 32 -25.16 -3.29 2.39
C ASP A 32 -24.81 -4.78 2.60
N ALA A 33 -23.93 -5.31 1.73
CA ALA A 33 -23.54 -6.71 1.76
C ALA A 33 -22.77 -7.00 3.06
N ASN A 34 -23.39 -7.79 3.94
CA ASN A 34 -22.80 -8.14 5.23
C ASN A 34 -21.49 -8.93 5.02
N VAL A 35 -20.42 -8.51 5.70
CA VAL A 35 -19.11 -9.17 5.69
C VAL A 35 -19.19 -10.67 6.03
N LYS A 36 -20.21 -11.09 6.81
CA LYS A 36 -20.50 -12.50 7.10
C LYS A 36 -20.76 -13.33 5.83
N ILE A 37 -21.42 -12.77 4.82
CA ILE A 37 -21.69 -13.45 3.54
C ILE A 37 -20.37 -13.75 2.83
N LEU A 38 -19.45 -12.78 2.79
CA LEU A 38 -18.11 -12.97 2.20
C LEU A 38 -17.34 -14.08 2.91
N LYS A 39 -17.53 -14.25 4.22
CA LYS A 39 -16.92 -15.36 4.98
C LYS A 39 -17.54 -16.70 4.61
N ILE A 40 -18.87 -16.79 4.52
CA ILE A 40 -19.59 -18.02 4.18
C ILE A 40 -19.18 -18.50 2.79
N PHE A 41 -19.16 -17.61 1.81
CA PHE A 41 -18.83 -17.92 0.42
C PHE A 41 -17.34 -17.75 0.09
N THR A 42 -16.46 -17.88 1.09
CA THR A 42 -15.00 -17.68 0.93
C THR A 42 -14.44 -18.49 -0.24
N GLU A 43 -14.77 -19.78 -0.32
CA GLU A 43 -14.22 -20.67 -1.34
C GLU A 43 -14.67 -20.29 -2.75
N TYR A 44 -15.90 -19.81 -2.89
CA TYR A 44 -16.48 -19.35 -4.16
C TYR A 44 -15.82 -18.04 -4.62
N PHE A 45 -15.66 -17.07 -3.72
CA PHE A 45 -15.07 -15.78 -4.06
C PHE A 45 -13.55 -15.79 -4.18
N ALA A 46 -12.86 -16.73 -3.54
CA ALA A 46 -11.39 -16.74 -3.53
C ALA A 46 -10.79 -16.82 -4.95
N ILE A 47 -11.37 -17.62 -5.84
CA ILE A 47 -10.89 -17.78 -7.22
C ILE A 47 -11.04 -16.49 -8.05
N PRO A 48 -12.26 -15.92 -8.23
CA PRO A 48 -12.42 -14.71 -9.02
C PRO A 48 -11.62 -13.53 -8.43
N LEU A 49 -11.56 -13.41 -7.10
CA LEU A 49 -10.76 -12.37 -6.45
C LEU A 49 -9.26 -12.54 -6.70
N THR A 50 -8.73 -13.75 -6.63
CA THR A 50 -7.33 -14.02 -7.00
C THR A 50 -7.03 -13.59 -8.43
N ASN A 51 -7.94 -13.90 -9.37
CA ASN A 51 -7.78 -13.52 -10.77
C ASN A 51 -7.82 -12.00 -10.97
N ILE A 52 -8.77 -11.33 -10.31
CA ILE A 52 -8.87 -9.86 -10.35
C ILE A 52 -7.59 -9.24 -9.81
N PHE A 53 -7.16 -9.63 -8.61
CA PHE A 53 -5.97 -9.05 -8.00
C PHE A 53 -4.71 -9.28 -8.83
N ASN A 54 -4.47 -10.51 -9.30
CA ASN A 54 -3.29 -10.77 -10.14
C ASN A 54 -3.34 -10.06 -11.49
N LYS A 55 -4.52 -9.74 -12.02
CA LYS A 55 -4.66 -8.90 -13.22
C LYS A 55 -4.39 -7.42 -12.89
N SER A 56 -4.93 -6.92 -11.79
CA SER A 56 -4.76 -5.52 -11.36
C SER A 56 -3.34 -5.19 -10.88
N PHE A 57 -2.63 -6.16 -10.30
CA PHE A 57 -1.23 -6.01 -9.86
C PHE A 57 -0.22 -6.48 -10.91
N LYS A 58 -0.61 -6.61 -12.18
CA LYS A 58 0.36 -6.87 -13.26
C LYS A 58 1.31 -5.68 -13.35
N VAL A 59 2.52 -5.91 -12.85
CA VAL A 59 3.62 -4.95 -12.79
C VAL A 59 3.94 -4.44 -14.18
N THR A 60 3.86 -3.14 -14.37
CA THR A 60 4.53 -2.46 -15.50
C THR A 60 5.97 -2.13 -15.09
N PRO A 61 6.94 -2.07 -16.01
CA PRO A 61 8.36 -1.91 -15.69
C PRO A 61 8.74 -0.65 -14.87
N HIS A 62 7.80 0.26 -14.63
CA HIS A 62 7.99 1.51 -13.89
C HIS A 62 7.44 1.48 -12.45
N ASP A 63 6.96 0.34 -11.96
CA ASP A 63 6.41 0.15 -10.62
C ASP A 63 7.50 0.00 -9.54
N GLU A 64 8.44 0.94 -9.52
CA GLU A 64 9.54 1.00 -8.56
C GLU A 64 9.09 1.68 -7.26
N ILE A 65 9.02 0.93 -6.17
CA ILE A 65 8.82 1.52 -4.84
C ILE A 65 10.18 2.04 -4.35
N MET A 66 10.31 3.36 -4.23
CA MET A 66 11.51 3.99 -3.68
C MET A 66 11.78 3.51 -2.24
N ASP A 67 13.05 3.35 -1.88
CA ASP A 67 13.47 2.93 -0.54
C ASP A 67 12.99 3.88 0.59
N ALA A 68 12.68 5.14 0.25
CA ALA A 68 12.15 6.14 1.16
C ALA A 68 10.60 6.19 1.20
N GLN A 69 9.90 5.22 0.58
CA GLN A 69 8.44 5.11 0.68
C GLN A 69 8.07 4.31 1.94
N TYR A 70 7.49 5.00 2.91
CA TYR A 70 7.03 4.38 4.17
C TYR A 70 5.50 4.24 4.21
N GLY A 71 4.75 4.91 3.34
CA GLY A 71 3.31 4.76 3.24
C GLY A 71 2.92 3.42 2.63
N GLY A 72 1.96 2.71 3.25
CA GLY A 72 1.40 1.45 2.71
C GLY A 72 2.36 0.25 2.67
N GLN A 73 3.56 0.36 3.24
CA GLN A 73 4.54 -0.71 3.29
C GLN A 73 4.41 -1.55 4.57
N SER A 74 4.66 -2.85 4.46
CA SER A 74 4.73 -3.72 5.63
C SER A 74 6.06 -3.50 6.36
N GLY A 75 6.00 -3.29 7.68
CA GLY A 75 7.19 -3.05 8.51
C GLY A 75 7.67 -1.59 8.54
N SER A 76 6.92 -0.67 7.92
CA SER A 76 7.12 0.77 8.02
C SER A 76 6.09 1.41 8.96
N SER A 77 6.33 2.66 9.33
CA SER A 77 5.38 3.49 10.08
C SER A 77 5.67 4.96 9.86
N ALA A 78 4.70 5.84 10.18
CA ALA A 78 4.92 7.29 10.19
C ALA A 78 6.03 7.68 11.18
N VAL A 79 6.18 6.94 12.28
CA VAL A 79 7.25 7.18 13.27
C VAL A 79 8.62 6.86 12.67
N LEU A 80 8.75 5.76 11.92
CA LEU A 80 10.01 5.41 11.25
C LEU A 80 10.43 6.47 10.22
N VAL A 81 9.48 7.08 9.51
CA VAL A 81 9.76 8.24 8.63
C VAL A 81 10.36 9.38 9.42
N LEU A 82 9.72 9.75 10.53
CA LEU A 82 10.15 10.88 11.34
C LEU A 82 11.54 10.64 11.94
N ILE A 83 11.80 9.44 12.45
CA ILE A 83 13.13 9.05 12.95
C ILE A 83 14.17 9.14 11.83
N TYR A 84 13.86 8.61 10.64
CA TYR A 84 14.75 8.68 9.49
C TYR A 84 15.06 10.13 9.08
N LEU A 85 14.04 10.99 8.99
CA LEU A 85 14.18 12.40 8.64
C LEU A 85 15.05 13.14 9.68
N VAL A 86 14.78 12.97 10.97
CA VAL A 86 15.56 13.59 12.05
C VAL A 86 17.00 13.13 12.00
N HIS A 87 17.24 11.83 11.82
CA HIS A 87 18.59 11.28 11.68
C HIS A 87 19.34 11.89 10.49
N LYS A 88 18.69 11.98 9.32
CA LYS A 88 19.29 12.59 8.13
C LYS A 88 19.58 14.07 8.30
N TRP A 89 18.67 14.81 8.93
CA TRP A 89 18.89 16.23 9.20
C TRP A 89 20.04 16.45 10.18
N HIS A 90 20.11 15.67 11.25
CA HIS A 90 21.21 15.77 12.21
C HIS A 90 22.57 15.56 11.54
N MET A 91 22.71 14.51 10.72
CA MET A 91 23.96 14.23 10.00
C MET A 91 24.42 15.39 9.10
N VAL A 92 23.48 16.13 8.49
CA VAL A 92 23.80 17.26 7.62
C VAL A 92 24.17 18.50 8.45
N LEU A 93 23.50 18.72 9.59
CA LEU A 93 23.81 19.84 10.50
C LEU A 93 25.20 19.72 11.15
N ASP A 94 25.69 18.49 11.33
CA ASP A 94 27.06 18.25 11.82
C ASP A 94 28.14 18.69 10.81
N THR A 95 27.75 19.05 9.58
CA THR A 95 28.68 19.50 8.53
C THR A 95 28.64 21.04 8.40
N PRO A 96 29.77 21.75 8.63
CA PRO A 96 29.83 23.21 8.51
C PRO A 96 29.43 23.71 7.13
N GLY A 97 28.67 24.81 7.07
CA GLY A 97 28.29 25.47 5.81
C GLY A 97 27.04 24.93 5.11
N PHE A 98 26.38 23.90 5.66
CA PHE A 98 25.12 23.38 5.13
C PHE A 98 23.90 24.00 5.81
N VAL A 99 22.81 24.14 5.05
CA VAL A 99 21.49 24.59 5.54
C VAL A 99 20.44 23.61 5.08
N ILE A 100 19.56 23.20 5.99
CA ILE A 100 18.44 22.30 5.69
C ILE A 100 17.22 23.12 5.30
N ARG A 101 16.62 22.79 4.16
CA ARG A 101 15.34 23.33 3.72
C ARG A 101 14.35 22.19 3.55
N ILE A 102 13.16 22.35 4.12
CA ILE A 102 12.10 21.34 4.10
C ILE A 102 10.94 21.90 3.27
N LEU A 103 10.46 21.10 2.32
CA LEU A 103 9.28 21.39 1.53
C LEU A 103 8.21 20.34 1.85
N PHE A 104 7.09 20.78 2.42
CA PHE A 104 5.92 19.93 2.62
C PHE A 104 5.01 20.06 1.40
N LEU A 105 4.87 18.96 0.65
CA LEU A 105 3.93 18.85 -0.46
C LEU A 105 2.71 18.07 0.02
N ASP A 106 1.53 18.65 -0.18
CA ASP A 106 0.26 17.98 0.04
C ASP A 106 -0.51 17.91 -1.27
N PHE A 107 -1.06 16.74 -1.57
CA PHE A 107 -1.79 16.48 -2.81
C PHE A 107 -3.28 16.39 -2.51
N ARG A 108 -4.11 16.83 -3.47
CA ARG A 108 -5.54 16.49 -3.42
C ARG A 108 -5.70 14.97 -3.35
N LYS A 109 -6.78 14.51 -2.69
CA LYS A 109 -7.08 13.08 -2.54
C LYS A 109 -6.82 12.35 -3.84
N VAL A 110 -5.84 11.45 -3.82
CA VAL A 110 -5.25 10.87 -5.03
C VAL A 110 -6.29 10.13 -5.89
N TYR A 111 -7.39 9.67 -5.28
CA TYR A 111 -8.44 8.90 -5.95
C TYR A 111 -9.55 9.75 -6.59
N ASP A 112 -9.63 11.05 -6.33
CA ASP A 112 -10.68 11.92 -6.87
C ASP A 112 -10.37 12.44 -8.29
N PRO A 113 -9.13 12.89 -8.63
CA PRO A 113 -8.80 13.48 -9.93
C PRO A 113 -8.12 12.51 -10.90
N ILE A 114 -8.25 11.20 -10.73
CA ILE A 114 -7.60 10.22 -11.61
C ILE A 114 -8.23 10.29 -13.01
N ASP A 115 -7.47 10.80 -13.99
CA ASP A 115 -7.81 10.63 -15.41
C ASP A 115 -7.66 9.15 -15.76
N GLY A 116 -8.74 8.52 -16.24
CA GLY A 116 -8.75 7.11 -16.62
C GLY A 116 -7.79 6.75 -17.76
N LYS A 117 -7.14 7.75 -18.38
CA LYS A 117 -6.07 7.57 -19.39
C LYS A 117 -4.66 7.51 -18.81
N LEU A 118 -4.45 7.89 -17.56
CA LEU A 118 -3.14 7.99 -16.90
C LEU A 118 -2.80 6.79 -15.99
N LEU A 119 -3.70 5.80 -15.90
CA LEU A 119 -3.51 4.53 -15.19
C LEU A 119 -3.43 3.34 -16.16
#